data_AF-A0A1Y5XDL8-F1
#
_entry.id   AF-A0A1Y5XDL8-F1
#
_cell.length_a   1.000
_cell.length_b   1.000
_cell.length_c   1.000
_cell.angle_alpha   90.00
_cell.angle_beta   90.00
_cell.angle_gamma   90.00
#
_symmetry.space_group_name_H-M   'P 1'
#
loop_
_entity.id
_entity.type
_entity.pdbx_description
1 polymer ?
#
loop_
_entity_poly.entity_id
_entity_poly.type
_entity_poly.pdbx_seq_one_letter_code
_entity_poly.pdbx_strand_id
1 'polypeptide(L)'
;MSEQHVDIDAYVAGLLAPNQAAGVEKHIDGCEVCRMDSVSLREMQEFLGEVPPEAMLEGYPDDADLVLQRTLRQVRTEKTAARRRSRFLTAAAAVVAAAALVTGGVLVGQSTTSQPQQVAIPTTTQPQGVRFANSTDSTTGARLVVRVTPAAGWARVNAAVSGIPAGEQCRLIVVGKDGTRESAGSWVVPNNEAGGTTLDGSALIPAQDITSVLVETTDGKRYVTTNI
;
A
#
# COMPACT_ATOMS: atom_id res chain seq x y z
N MET A 1 19.60 -40.15 27.38
CA MET A 1 20.49 -40.33 26.22
C MET A 1 20.71 -38.96 25.63
N SER A 2 21.94 -38.46 25.64
CA SER A 2 22.26 -37.13 25.13
C SER A 2 22.10 -37.11 23.62
N GLU A 3 21.16 -36.32 23.09
CA GLU A 3 21.11 -35.96 21.68
C GLU A 3 22.37 -35.16 21.34
N GLN A 4 23.36 -35.80 20.73
CA GLN A 4 24.43 -35.07 20.05
C GLN A 4 23.85 -34.55 18.74
N HIS A 5 23.54 -33.25 18.72
CA HIS A 5 23.20 -32.55 17.48
C HIS A 5 24.38 -32.63 16.50
N VAL A 6 24.13 -33.17 15.31
CA VAL A 6 25.07 -33.19 14.18
C VAL A 6 24.54 -32.31 13.06
N ASP A 7 25.42 -31.50 12.45
CA ASP A 7 25.06 -30.59 11.34
C ASP A 7 24.95 -31.35 10.02
N ILE A 8 23.83 -32.07 9.86
CA ILE A 8 23.55 -32.88 8.68
C ILE A 8 23.35 -32.03 7.41
N ASP A 9 22.75 -30.85 7.54
CA ASP A 9 22.51 -29.93 6.42
C ASP A 9 23.84 -29.43 5.83
N ALA A 10 24.76 -29.01 6.70
CA ALA A 10 26.09 -28.56 6.29
C ALA A 10 26.94 -29.71 5.72
N TYR A 11 26.75 -30.95 6.24
CA TYR A 11 27.37 -32.15 5.68
C TYR A 11 26.88 -32.43 4.26
N VAL A 12 25.56 -32.44 4.04
CA VAL A 12 24.96 -32.69 2.73
C VAL A 12 25.33 -31.58 1.73
N ALA A 13 25.36 -30.32 2.17
CA ALA A 13 25.81 -29.17 1.37
C ALA A 13 27.34 -29.09 1.12
N GLY A 14 28.14 -30.00 1.70
CA GLY A 14 29.60 -30.01 1.52
C GLY A 14 30.33 -28.84 2.18
N LEU A 15 29.74 -28.20 3.19
CA LEU A 15 30.27 -27.01 3.87
C LEU A 15 31.12 -27.32 5.10
N LEU A 16 31.18 -28.58 5.53
CA LEU A 16 31.95 -29.02 6.70
C LEU A 16 33.43 -29.24 6.37
N ALA A 17 34.30 -28.89 7.32
CA ALA A 17 35.70 -29.28 7.27
C ALA A 17 35.85 -30.83 7.33
N PRO A 18 36.90 -31.42 6.74
CA PRO A 18 37.03 -32.88 6.62
C PRO A 18 36.95 -33.63 7.95
N ASN A 19 37.49 -33.05 9.02
CA ASN A 19 37.46 -33.64 10.36
C ASN A 19 36.05 -33.62 10.99
N GLN A 20 35.20 -32.66 10.62
CA GLN A 20 33.82 -32.56 11.09
C GLN A 20 32.91 -33.50 10.29
N ALA A 21 33.13 -33.58 8.97
CA ALA A 21 32.42 -34.51 8.08
C ALA A 21 32.59 -35.97 8.52
N ALA A 22 33.81 -36.39 8.86
CA ALA A 22 34.09 -37.74 9.37
C ALA A 22 33.32 -38.06 10.68
N GLY A 23 33.06 -37.04 11.51
CA GLY A 23 32.25 -37.19 12.71
C GLY A 23 30.77 -37.43 12.41
N VAL A 24 30.23 -36.72 11.42
CA VAL A 24 28.85 -36.88 10.94
C VAL A 24 28.65 -38.24 10.27
N GLU A 25 29.60 -38.68 9.44
CA GLU A 25 29.57 -40.01 8.79
C GLU A 25 29.47 -41.14 9.81
N LYS A 26 30.35 -41.11 10.82
CA LYS A 26 30.33 -42.09 11.90
C LYS A 26 29.00 -42.10 12.67
N HIS A 27 28.33 -40.95 12.77
CA HIS A 27 27.01 -40.86 13.41
C HIS A 27 25.91 -41.46 12.52
N ILE A 28 25.92 -41.18 11.22
CA ILE A 28 24.96 -41.71 10.23
C ILE A 28 25.03 -43.24 10.15
N ASP A 29 26.22 -43.83 10.34
CA ASP A 29 26.37 -45.29 10.40
C ASP A 29 25.56 -45.91 11.55
N GLY A 30 25.45 -45.20 12.68
CA GLY A 30 24.77 -45.66 13.89
C GLY A 30 23.35 -45.17 14.10
N CYS A 31 22.87 -44.19 13.32
CA CYS A 31 21.58 -43.53 13.51
C CYS A 31 20.72 -43.60 12.24
N GLU A 32 19.62 -44.37 12.31
CA GLU A 32 18.70 -44.54 11.18
C GLU A 32 18.01 -43.24 10.77
N VAL A 33 17.69 -42.36 11.74
CA VAL A 33 17.01 -41.08 11.50
C VAL A 33 17.91 -40.16 10.67
N CYS A 34 19.16 -39.96 11.11
CA CYS A 34 20.12 -39.14 10.37
C CYS A 34 20.46 -39.74 8.99
N ARG A 35 20.40 -41.07 8.84
CA ARG A 35 20.56 -41.69 7.52
C ARG A 35 19.40 -41.31 6.59
N MET A 36 18.16 -41.41 7.05
CA MET A 36 16.99 -41.03 6.26
C MET A 36 16.99 -39.54 5.90
N ASP A 37 17.32 -38.69 6.87
CA ASP A 37 17.41 -37.23 6.65
C ASP A 37 18.48 -36.89 5.59
N SER A 38 19.64 -37.57 5.62
CA SER A 38 20.70 -37.33 4.63
C SER A 38 20.28 -37.68 3.20
N VAL A 39 19.43 -38.70 3.04
CA VAL A 39 18.89 -39.10 1.72
C VAL A 39 17.86 -38.07 1.27
N SER A 40 16.91 -37.72 2.14
CA SER A 40 15.86 -36.74 1.83
C SER A 40 16.43 -35.37 1.43
N LEU A 41 17.47 -34.90 2.11
CA LEU A 41 18.11 -33.62 1.79
C LEU A 41 18.87 -33.65 0.45
N ARG A 42 19.51 -34.78 0.11
CA ARG A 42 20.17 -34.96 -1.18
C ARG A 42 19.17 -34.98 -2.34
N GLU A 43 18.04 -35.65 -2.17
CA GLU A 43 16.95 -35.66 -3.16
C GLU A 43 16.39 -34.25 -3.39
N MET A 44 16.20 -33.48 -2.31
CA MET A 44 15.77 -32.08 -2.41
C MET A 44 16.82 -31.20 -3.13
N GLN A 45 18.11 -31.40 -2.85
CA GLN A 45 19.18 -30.69 -3.53
C GLN A 45 19.26 -31.05 -5.02
N GLU A 46 19.01 -32.29 -5.39
CA GLU A 46 18.95 -32.71 -6.79
C GLU A 46 17.79 -32.03 -7.51
N PHE A 47 16.61 -31.94 -6.88
CA PHE A 47 15.46 -31.20 -7.40
C PHE A 47 15.73 -29.69 -7.55
N LEU A 48 16.48 -29.10 -6.62
CA LEU A 48 16.85 -27.67 -6.65
C LEU A 48 18.10 -27.36 -7.49
N GLY A 49 18.91 -28.37 -7.80
CA GLY A 49 20.26 -28.23 -8.36
C GLY A 49 20.28 -27.92 -9.85
N GLU A 50 19.14 -28.00 -10.53
CA GLU A 50 19.06 -27.72 -11.95
C GLU A 50 18.79 -26.23 -12.22
N VAL A 51 19.69 -25.39 -11.69
CA VAL A 51 19.84 -24.01 -12.14
C VAL A 51 20.86 -24.05 -13.27
N PRO A 52 20.45 -23.97 -14.55
CA PRO A 52 21.41 -23.99 -15.64
C PRO A 52 22.38 -22.79 -15.51
N PRO A 53 23.61 -22.88 -16.00
CA PRO A 53 24.56 -21.76 -15.97
C PRO A 53 23.99 -20.49 -16.61
N GLU A 54 23.06 -20.64 -17.57
CA GLU A 54 22.30 -19.55 -18.16
C GLU A 54 21.23 -18.94 -17.22
N ALA A 55 20.82 -19.59 -16.15
CA ALA A 55 20.01 -18.96 -15.09
C ALA A 55 20.89 -18.21 -14.08
N MET A 56 22.21 -18.41 -14.12
CA MET A 56 23.21 -17.52 -13.55
C MET A 56 23.63 -16.40 -14.53
N LEU A 57 22.79 -16.08 -15.53
CA LEU A 57 23.03 -14.96 -16.45
C LEU A 57 23.19 -13.65 -15.69
N GLU A 58 24.30 -12.98 -16.04
CA GLU A 58 24.74 -11.65 -15.64
C GLU A 58 24.85 -11.43 -14.13
N GLY A 59 26.08 -11.57 -13.63
CA GLY A 59 26.50 -10.84 -12.43
C GLY A 59 26.00 -9.40 -12.50
N TYR A 60 25.55 -8.89 -11.33
CA TYR A 60 25.02 -7.55 -11.13
C TYR A 60 25.63 -6.57 -12.15
N PRO A 61 24.82 -5.94 -13.03
CA PRO A 61 25.37 -5.08 -14.08
C PRO A 61 26.33 -4.07 -13.44
N ASP A 62 27.54 -3.91 -13.99
CA ASP A 62 28.53 -2.99 -13.43
C ASP A 62 27.99 -1.54 -13.33
N ASP A 63 26.95 -1.23 -14.11
CA ASP A 63 26.25 0.05 -14.15
C ASP A 63 24.94 0.09 -13.35
N ALA A 64 24.53 -0.99 -12.67
CA ALA A 64 23.29 -1.01 -11.90
C ALA A 64 23.29 0.02 -10.76
N ASP A 65 24.45 0.29 -10.16
CA ASP A 65 24.64 1.39 -9.21
C ASP A 65 24.43 2.76 -9.87
N LEU A 66 24.87 2.94 -11.11
CA LEU A 66 24.70 4.19 -11.86
C LEU A 66 23.23 4.38 -12.26
N VAL A 67 22.54 3.31 -12.66
CA VAL A 67 21.10 3.31 -12.95
C VAL A 67 20.31 3.66 -11.70
N LEU A 68 20.65 3.06 -10.55
CA LEU A 68 20.05 3.39 -9.24
C LEU A 68 20.31 4.85 -8.85
N GLN A 69 21.54 5.33 -8.97
CA GLN A 69 21.85 6.73 -8.66
C GLN A 69 21.12 7.71 -9.59
N ARG A 70 20.98 7.38 -10.88
CA ARG A 70 20.25 8.20 -11.86
C ARG A 70 18.77 8.24 -11.52
N THR A 71 18.14 7.11 -11.24
CA THR A 71 16.71 7.04 -10.87
C THR A 71 16.45 7.80 -9.57
N LEU A 72 17.31 7.65 -8.57
CA LEU A 72 17.20 8.39 -7.31
C LEU A 72 17.37 9.91 -7.50
N ARG A 73 18.29 10.36 -8.37
CA ARG A 73 18.40 11.78 -8.72
C ARG A 73 17.15 12.28 -9.43
N GLN A 74 16.64 11.52 -10.40
CA GLN A 74 15.44 11.90 -11.16
C GLN A 74 14.23 12.07 -10.23
N VAL A 75 13.96 11.10 -9.36
CA VAL A 75 12.88 11.16 -8.36
C VAL A 75 13.03 12.36 -7.44
N ARG A 76 14.26 12.67 -6.98
CA ARG A 76 14.51 13.88 -6.18
C ARG A 76 14.21 15.15 -6.96
N THR A 77 14.66 15.26 -8.21
CA THR A 77 14.42 16.45 -9.04
C THR A 77 12.94 16.67 -9.32
N GLU A 78 12.19 15.61 -9.64
CA GLU A 78 10.75 15.67 -9.87
C GLU A 78 10.00 16.09 -8.61
N LYS A 79 10.32 15.49 -7.45
CA LYS A 79 9.73 15.86 -6.16
C LYS A 79 10.01 17.33 -5.80
N THR A 80 11.22 17.82 -6.08
CA THR A 80 11.60 19.21 -5.78
C THR A 80 10.90 20.20 -6.71
N ALA A 81 10.81 19.88 -8.01
CA ALA A 81 10.09 20.68 -8.99
C ALA A 81 8.59 20.74 -8.69
N ALA A 82 7.97 19.61 -8.33
CA ALA A 82 6.58 19.53 -7.90
C ALA A 82 6.32 20.35 -6.63
N ARG A 83 7.21 20.26 -5.62
CA ARG A 83 7.13 21.05 -4.39
C ARG A 83 7.26 22.55 -4.67
N ARG A 84 8.17 22.94 -5.58
CA ARG A 84 8.39 24.34 -5.97
C ARG A 84 7.19 24.90 -6.73
N ARG A 85 6.62 24.14 -7.67
CA ARG A 85 5.39 24.49 -8.41
C ARG A 85 4.20 24.62 -7.48
N SER A 86 4.04 23.70 -6.53
CA SER A 86 3.01 23.77 -5.48
C SER A 86 3.18 25.04 -4.62
N ARG A 87 4.41 25.36 -4.17
CA ARG A 87 4.68 26.59 -3.41
C ARG A 87 4.36 27.87 -4.18
N PHE A 88 4.67 27.92 -5.48
CA PHE A 88 4.32 29.07 -6.33
C PHE A 88 2.80 29.20 -6.49
N LEU A 89 2.08 28.08 -6.66
CA LEU A 89 0.62 28.10 -6.73
C LEU A 89 -0.03 28.50 -5.40
N THR A 90 0.50 28.05 -4.25
CA THR A 90 0.00 28.48 -2.94
C THR A 90 0.30 29.96 -2.67
N ALA A 91 1.45 30.47 -3.10
CA ALA A 91 1.78 31.88 -2.97
C ALA A 91 0.87 32.76 -3.84
N ALA A 92 0.59 32.34 -5.09
CA ALA A 92 -0.35 33.03 -5.96
C ALA A 92 -1.79 33.01 -5.40
N ALA A 93 -2.25 31.88 -4.86
CA ALA A 93 -3.55 31.77 -4.22
C ALA A 93 -3.70 32.67 -2.98
N ALA A 94 -2.64 32.83 -2.18
CA ALA A 94 -2.64 33.72 -1.02
C ALA A 94 -2.80 35.21 -1.42
N VAL A 95 -2.19 35.63 -2.54
CA VAL A 95 -2.34 37.00 -3.07
C VAL A 95 -3.76 37.25 -3.57
N VAL A 96 -4.38 36.28 -4.25
CA VAL A 96 -5.77 36.38 -4.73
C VAL A 96 -6.77 36.41 -3.56
N ALA A 97 -6.55 35.59 -2.53
CA ALA A 97 -7.40 35.57 -1.32
C ALA A 97 -7.31 36.89 -0.53
N ALA A 98 -6.11 37.49 -0.44
CA ALA A 98 -5.94 38.80 0.19
C ALA A 98 -6.64 39.93 -0.60
N ALA A 99 -6.71 39.83 -1.93
CA ALA A 99 -7.44 40.78 -2.77
C ALA A 99 -8.97 40.63 -2.66
N ALA A 100 -9.47 39.39 -2.46
CA ALA A 100 -10.91 39.13 -2.32
C ALA A 100 -11.50 39.63 -0.99
N LEU A 101 -10.69 39.75 0.08
CA LEU A 101 -11.11 40.29 1.37
C LEU A 101 -11.33 41.82 1.35
N VAL A 102 -10.91 42.53 0.30
CA VAL A 102 -11.04 43.99 0.21
C VAL A 102 -12.32 44.42 -0.55
N THR A 103 -13.01 43.53 -1.28
CA THR A 103 -14.07 43.94 -2.22
C THR A 103 -15.42 43.23 -2.15
N GLY A 104 -15.67 42.25 -1.27
CA GLY A 104 -16.96 41.55 -1.29
C GLY A 104 -17.43 40.98 0.04
N GLY A 105 -18.23 41.75 0.77
CA GLY A 105 -19.16 41.19 1.75
C GLY A 105 -20.41 40.68 1.04
N VAL A 106 -20.81 39.43 1.29
CA VAL A 106 -22.17 38.92 0.99
C VAL A 106 -22.66 38.00 2.10
N LEU A 107 -23.92 38.24 2.45
CA LEU A 107 -24.77 37.66 3.49
C LEU A 107 -25.43 36.34 3.06
N VAL A 108 -25.69 35.48 4.06
CA VAL A 108 -26.85 34.58 4.29
C VAL A 108 -27.26 33.57 3.20
N GLY A 109 -27.45 32.32 3.63
CA GLY A 109 -28.30 31.34 2.94
C GLY A 109 -28.54 30.09 3.79
N GLN A 110 -29.59 30.12 4.62
CA GLN A 110 -30.10 28.96 5.34
C GLN A 110 -30.94 28.09 4.38
N SER A 111 -30.72 26.77 4.41
CA SER A 111 -31.55 25.82 3.65
C SER A 111 -31.82 24.55 4.48
N THR A 112 -32.98 24.60 5.15
CA THR A 112 -34.01 23.55 5.28
C THR A 112 -33.60 22.07 5.28
N THR A 113 -33.82 21.47 6.45
CA THR A 113 -34.35 20.12 6.73
C THR A 113 -35.01 19.39 5.57
N SER A 114 -34.57 18.17 5.30
CA SER A 114 -35.38 17.10 4.72
C SER A 114 -34.86 15.74 5.22
N GLN A 115 -35.65 15.14 6.12
CA GLN A 115 -35.48 13.78 6.61
C GLN A 115 -36.19 12.83 5.62
N PRO A 116 -35.63 11.65 5.34
CA PRO A 116 -36.49 10.48 5.22
C PRO A 116 -35.98 9.28 6.02
N GLN A 117 -36.86 8.81 6.90
CA GLN A 117 -37.16 7.43 7.29
C GLN A 117 -36.02 6.48 7.66
N GLN A 118 -35.85 6.29 8.98
CA GLN A 118 -35.15 5.19 9.61
C GLN A 118 -35.80 3.84 9.26
N VAL A 119 -35.01 2.95 8.67
CA VAL A 119 -35.20 1.51 8.80
C VAL A 119 -34.28 1.06 9.92
N ALA A 120 -34.84 0.49 10.99
CA ALA A 120 -34.09 -0.04 12.11
C ALA A 120 -33.29 -1.28 11.67
N ILE A 121 -31.97 -1.25 11.88
CA ILE A 121 -31.07 -2.40 11.71
C ILE A 121 -30.37 -2.59 13.07
N PRO A 122 -30.26 -3.82 13.61
CA PRO A 122 -29.83 -4.08 14.98
C PRO A 122 -28.47 -3.46 15.32
N THR A 123 -28.44 -2.84 16.50
CA THR A 123 -27.28 -2.19 17.11
C THR A 123 -26.15 -3.20 17.29
N THR A 124 -25.23 -3.24 16.32
CA THR A 124 -23.87 -3.73 16.57
C THR A 124 -23.10 -2.56 17.16
N THR A 125 -22.56 -2.74 18.36
CA THR A 125 -21.71 -1.77 19.05
C THR A 125 -20.59 -1.32 18.10
N GLN A 126 -20.77 -0.16 17.49
CA GLN A 126 -19.78 0.43 16.60
C GLN A 126 -18.60 0.91 17.45
N PRO A 127 -17.35 0.62 17.07
CA PRO A 127 -16.19 1.23 17.73
C PRO A 127 -16.38 2.74 17.75
N GLN A 128 -16.16 3.38 18.90
CA GLN A 128 -16.30 4.84 18.98
C GLN A 128 -15.34 5.52 17.99
N GLY A 129 -15.81 6.55 17.31
CA GLY A 129 -15.02 7.32 16.35
C GLY A 129 -14.97 6.78 14.92
N VAL A 130 -15.76 5.75 14.57
CA VAL A 130 -15.97 5.37 13.16
C VAL A 130 -16.71 6.49 12.44
N ARG A 131 -16.21 6.89 11.27
CA ARG A 131 -16.80 7.94 10.43
C ARG A 131 -17.19 7.37 9.07
N PHE A 132 -18.26 7.90 8.50
CA PHE A 132 -18.77 7.50 7.19
C PHE A 132 -18.92 8.71 6.29
N ALA A 133 -18.64 8.53 5.02
CA ALA A 133 -18.88 9.54 3.99
C ALA A 133 -19.33 8.88 2.69
N ASN A 134 -20.20 9.54 1.94
CA ASN A 134 -20.64 9.12 0.61
C ASN A 134 -20.76 10.35 -0.29
N SER A 135 -20.19 10.26 -1.48
CA SER A 135 -20.21 11.34 -2.48
C SER A 135 -20.32 10.77 -3.88
N THR A 136 -20.96 11.52 -4.78
CA THR A 136 -20.98 11.25 -6.22
C THR A 136 -20.54 12.53 -6.91
N ASP A 137 -19.53 12.44 -7.77
CA ASP A 137 -19.07 13.55 -8.58
C ASP A 137 -19.98 13.74 -9.80
N SER A 138 -20.56 14.92 -9.96
CA SER A 138 -21.52 15.21 -11.05
C SER A 138 -20.86 15.33 -12.43
N THR A 139 -19.55 15.54 -12.49
CA THR A 139 -18.81 15.72 -13.75
C THR A 139 -18.33 14.38 -14.27
N THR A 140 -17.77 13.54 -13.39
CA THR A 140 -17.22 12.24 -13.79
C THR A 140 -18.22 11.09 -13.65
N GLY A 141 -19.27 11.26 -12.85
CA GLY A 141 -20.20 10.19 -12.48
C GLY A 141 -19.63 9.21 -11.45
N ALA A 142 -18.39 9.42 -10.99
CA ALA A 142 -17.75 8.52 -10.03
C ALA A 142 -18.39 8.65 -8.64
N ARG A 143 -18.63 7.51 -8.00
CA ARG A 143 -19.18 7.42 -6.66
C ARG A 143 -18.16 6.83 -5.70
N LEU A 144 -18.13 7.39 -4.49
CA LEU A 144 -17.25 6.97 -3.40
C LEU A 144 -18.04 6.85 -2.11
N VAL A 145 -18.05 5.67 -1.51
CA VAL A 145 -18.53 5.41 -0.15
C VAL A 145 -17.33 5.01 0.69
N VAL A 146 -17.15 5.63 1.87
CA VAL A 146 -16.00 5.39 2.74
C VAL A 146 -16.44 5.19 4.18
N ARG A 147 -15.85 4.20 4.84
CA ARG A 147 -15.82 4.01 6.29
C ARG A 147 -14.39 4.18 6.78
N VAL A 148 -14.18 5.13 7.70
CA VAL A 148 -12.91 5.32 8.40
C VAL A 148 -13.04 4.81 9.83
N THR A 149 -12.19 3.87 10.21
CA THR A 149 -12.14 3.29 11.56
C THR A 149 -10.85 3.71 12.25
N PRO A 150 -10.91 4.34 13.44
CA PRO A 150 -9.73 4.70 14.21
C PRO A 150 -8.84 3.50 14.56
N ALA A 151 -7.53 3.71 14.53
CA ALA A 151 -6.51 2.82 15.08
C ALA A 151 -5.42 3.65 15.78
N ALA A 152 -4.48 2.99 16.47
CA ALA A 152 -3.47 3.66 17.29
C ALA A 152 -2.49 4.49 16.44
N GLY A 153 -2.78 5.79 16.25
CA GLY A 153 -1.96 6.73 15.47
C GLY A 153 -2.18 6.69 13.95
N TRP A 154 -3.13 5.89 13.47
CA TRP A 154 -3.46 5.72 12.06
C TRP A 154 -4.95 5.38 11.89
N ALA A 155 -5.44 5.22 10.66
CA ALA A 155 -6.83 4.85 10.40
C ALA A 155 -6.95 3.72 9.38
N ARG A 156 -7.88 2.79 9.64
CA ARG A 156 -8.33 1.81 8.64
C ARG A 156 -9.39 2.45 7.75
N VAL A 157 -9.29 2.25 6.45
CA VAL A 157 -10.18 2.83 5.45
C VAL A 157 -10.79 1.71 4.63
N ASN A 158 -12.10 1.55 4.69
CA ASN A 158 -12.85 0.69 3.79
C ASN A 158 -13.60 1.60 2.80
N ALA A 159 -13.40 1.38 1.51
CA ALA A 159 -13.99 2.21 0.46
C ALA A 159 -14.68 1.35 -0.60
N ALA A 160 -15.81 1.81 -1.10
CA ALA A 160 -16.45 1.28 -2.30
C ALA A 160 -16.49 2.37 -3.36
N VAL A 161 -15.96 2.07 -4.54
CA VAL A 161 -15.77 3.03 -5.63
C VAL A 161 -16.42 2.51 -6.91
N SER A 162 -17.24 3.32 -7.58
CA SER A 162 -17.87 2.96 -8.85
C SER A 162 -17.93 4.14 -9.82
N GLY A 163 -18.27 3.88 -11.08
CA GLY A 163 -18.44 4.93 -12.11
C GLY A 163 -17.14 5.46 -12.71
N ILE A 164 -16.00 4.81 -12.47
CA ILE A 164 -14.72 5.12 -13.12
C ILE A 164 -14.55 4.21 -14.35
N PRO A 165 -14.03 4.71 -15.50
CA PRO A 165 -13.77 3.88 -16.67
C PRO A 165 -12.84 2.70 -16.39
N ALA A 166 -13.12 1.56 -17.03
CA ALA A 166 -12.28 0.37 -16.91
C ALA A 166 -10.87 0.60 -17.47
N GLY A 167 -9.88 -0.07 -16.87
CA GLY A 167 -8.46 0.06 -17.22
C GLY A 167 -7.75 1.25 -16.58
N GLU A 168 -8.47 2.16 -15.92
CA GLU A 168 -7.87 3.27 -15.18
C GLU A 168 -7.05 2.76 -13.99
N GLN A 169 -5.83 3.28 -13.84
CA GLN A 169 -4.96 3.00 -12.70
C GLN A 169 -5.24 4.02 -11.60
N CYS A 170 -6.00 3.63 -10.58
CA CYS A 170 -6.48 4.51 -9.52
C CYS A 170 -5.71 4.37 -8.21
N ARG A 171 -5.76 5.42 -7.40
CA ARG A 171 -5.29 5.49 -6.02
C ARG A 171 -6.37 6.07 -5.12
N LEU A 172 -6.51 5.47 -3.94
CA LEU A 172 -7.31 6.01 -2.84
C LEU A 172 -6.38 6.86 -1.98
N ILE A 173 -6.71 8.14 -1.83
CA ILE A 173 -5.90 9.10 -1.09
C ILE A 173 -6.72 9.65 0.08
N VAL A 174 -6.12 9.61 1.27
CA VAL A 174 -6.64 10.21 2.50
C VAL A 174 -5.90 11.52 2.74
N VAL A 175 -6.65 12.58 3.05
CA VAL A 175 -6.10 13.92 3.27
C VAL A 175 -6.28 14.34 4.72
N GLY A 176 -5.18 14.73 5.36
CA GLY A 176 -5.15 15.25 6.72
C GLY A 176 -5.54 16.73 6.81
N LYS A 177 -5.83 17.22 8.02
CA LYS A 177 -6.08 18.64 8.31
C LYS A 177 -4.91 19.55 7.96
N ASP A 178 -3.70 19.02 8.06
CA ASP A 178 -2.43 19.69 7.71
C ASP A 178 -2.14 19.67 6.20
N GLY A 179 -3.03 19.06 5.40
CA GLY A 179 -2.87 18.86 3.97
C GLY A 179 -1.95 17.68 3.59
N THR A 180 -1.49 16.89 4.56
CA THR A 180 -0.76 15.65 4.29
C THR A 180 -1.65 14.70 3.50
N ARG A 181 -1.09 14.07 2.46
CA ARG A 181 -1.78 13.15 1.57
C ARG A 181 -1.15 11.78 1.72
N GLU A 182 -1.95 10.81 2.13
CA GLU A 182 -1.51 9.43 2.34
C GLU A 182 -2.28 8.50 1.41
N SER A 183 -1.58 7.58 0.74
CA SER A 183 -2.25 6.58 -0.09
C SER A 183 -2.74 5.43 0.77
N ALA A 184 -4.04 5.16 0.70
CA ALA A 184 -4.68 4.02 1.37
C ALA A 184 -4.81 2.78 0.48
N GLY A 185 -4.38 2.85 -0.78
CA GLY A 185 -4.40 1.74 -1.73
C GLY A 185 -4.37 2.21 -3.18
N SER A 186 -4.11 1.27 -4.09
CA SER A 186 -4.14 1.48 -5.53
C SER A 186 -4.66 0.24 -6.25
N TRP A 187 -5.36 0.43 -7.35
CA TRP A 187 -5.96 -0.67 -8.13
C TRP A 187 -6.13 -0.27 -9.60
N VAL A 188 -6.38 -1.27 -10.44
CA VAL A 188 -6.85 -1.07 -11.82
C VAL A 188 -8.35 -1.33 -11.83
N VAL A 189 -9.13 -0.44 -12.45
CA VAL A 189 -10.57 -0.65 -12.56
C VAL A 189 -10.86 -1.85 -13.48
N PRO A 190 -11.54 -2.91 -13.00
CA PRO A 190 -11.81 -4.10 -13.78
C PRO A 190 -12.82 -3.83 -14.91
N ASN A 191 -12.75 -4.62 -15.98
CA ASN A 191 -13.62 -4.46 -17.16
C ASN A 191 -15.10 -4.85 -16.92
N ASN A 192 -15.41 -5.57 -15.85
CA ASN A 192 -16.68 -6.29 -15.71
C ASN A 192 -17.26 -6.31 -14.28
N GLU A 193 -17.09 -5.23 -13.50
CA GLU A 193 -17.63 -5.15 -12.14
C GLU A 193 -18.79 -4.15 -12.04
N ALA A 194 -20.03 -4.64 -12.24
CA ALA A 194 -21.24 -3.81 -12.19
C ALA A 194 -21.49 -3.15 -10.81
N GLY A 195 -20.86 -3.68 -9.75
CA GLY A 195 -20.96 -3.17 -8.37
C GLY A 195 -19.90 -2.12 -7.98
N GLY A 196 -18.91 -1.87 -8.85
CA GLY A 196 -17.70 -1.13 -8.48
C GLY A 196 -16.74 -1.93 -7.60
N THR A 197 -15.58 -1.34 -7.32
CA THR A 197 -14.47 -1.99 -6.60
C THR A 197 -14.50 -1.63 -5.12
N THR A 198 -14.34 -2.63 -4.26
CA THR A 198 -14.15 -2.43 -2.82
C THR A 198 -12.68 -2.52 -2.44
N LEU A 199 -12.25 -1.64 -1.54
CA LEU A 199 -10.87 -1.53 -1.08
C LEU A 199 -10.83 -1.49 0.44
N ASP A 200 -9.96 -2.33 1.00
CA ASP A 200 -9.56 -2.28 2.40
C ASP A 200 -8.12 -1.77 2.49
N GLY A 201 -7.97 -0.64 3.18
CA GLY A 201 -6.73 0.11 3.22
C GLY A 201 -6.41 0.67 4.60
N SER A 202 -5.28 1.38 4.67
CA SER A 202 -4.81 2.06 5.87
C SER A 202 -4.19 3.40 5.50
N ALA A 203 -4.32 4.40 6.36
CA ALA A 203 -3.63 5.67 6.23
C ALA A 203 -2.91 6.02 7.53
N LEU A 204 -1.63 6.41 7.43
CA LEU A 204 -0.82 6.95 8.51
C LEU A 204 -1.24 8.40 8.88
N ILE A 205 -2.52 8.59 9.10
CA ILE A 205 -3.15 9.83 9.58
C ILE A 205 -4.16 9.41 10.65
N PRO A 206 -4.11 9.98 11.88
CA PRO A 206 -5.11 9.71 12.89
C PRO A 206 -6.53 9.99 12.35
N ALA A 207 -7.49 9.10 12.63
CA ALA A 207 -8.84 9.20 12.05
C ALA A 207 -9.55 10.55 12.29
N GLN A 208 -9.28 11.16 13.45
CA GLN A 208 -9.78 12.49 13.83
C GLN A 208 -9.17 13.64 13.02
N ASP A 209 -8.02 13.42 12.39
CA ASP A 209 -7.28 14.41 11.61
C ASP A 209 -7.50 14.25 10.10
N ILE A 210 -8.28 13.26 9.68
CA ILE A 210 -8.72 13.12 8.29
C ILE A 210 -9.82 14.15 7.99
N THR A 211 -9.68 14.88 6.88
CA THR A 211 -10.67 15.87 6.39
C THR A 211 -11.40 15.39 5.15
N SER A 212 -10.71 14.66 4.27
CA SER A 212 -11.30 14.17 3.04
C SER A 212 -10.63 12.89 2.55
N VAL A 213 -11.37 12.15 1.74
CA VAL A 213 -10.88 10.98 1.01
C VAL A 213 -11.23 11.18 -0.45
N LEU A 214 -10.29 10.91 -1.35
CA LEU A 214 -10.47 11.11 -2.79
C LEU A 214 -9.91 9.93 -3.58
N VAL A 215 -10.43 9.79 -4.79
CA VAL A 215 -9.91 8.86 -5.79
C VAL A 215 -9.32 9.66 -6.93
N GLU A 216 -8.08 9.33 -7.30
CA GLU A 216 -7.38 9.91 -8.44
C GLU A 216 -6.63 8.84 -9.23
N THR A 217 -6.30 9.12 -10.48
CA THR A 217 -5.41 8.25 -11.26
C THR A 217 -3.97 8.39 -10.80
N THR A 218 -3.11 7.44 -11.18
CA THR A 218 -1.66 7.54 -11.02
C THR A 218 -1.07 8.79 -11.68
N ASP A 219 -1.74 9.34 -12.69
CA ASP A 219 -1.35 10.55 -13.41
C ASP A 219 -1.92 11.85 -12.79
N GLY A 220 -2.68 11.72 -11.69
CA GLY A 220 -3.20 12.85 -10.92
C GLY A 220 -4.57 13.38 -11.37
N LYS A 221 -5.27 12.69 -12.28
CA LYS A 221 -6.67 13.03 -12.62
C LYS A 221 -7.59 12.63 -11.48
N ARG A 222 -8.25 13.61 -10.85
CA ARG A 222 -9.22 13.35 -9.77
C ARG A 222 -10.56 12.89 -10.35
N TYR A 223 -11.13 11.84 -9.76
CA TYR A 223 -12.45 11.33 -10.13
C TYR A 223 -13.54 11.76 -9.16
N VAL A 224 -13.31 11.64 -7.85
CA VAL A 224 -14.29 11.97 -6.82
C VAL A 224 -13.58 12.33 -5.53
N THR A 225 -14.18 13.23 -4.76
CA THR A 225 -13.74 13.59 -3.41
C THR A 225 -14.93 13.56 -2.46
N THR A 226 -14.69 13.13 -1.24
CA THR A 226 -15.67 13.14 -0.16
C THR A 226 -15.05 13.75 1.08
N ASN A 227 -15.76 14.69 1.70
CA ASN A 227 -15.38 15.19 3.02
C ASN A 227 -15.92 14.22 4.05
N ILE A 228 -15.15 13.99 5.11
CA ILE A 228 -15.52 13.10 6.21
C ILE A 228 -15.48 13.85 7.52
#